data_AF-A0A382X538-F1
#
_entry.id   AF-A0A382X538-F1
#
_cell.length_a   1.000
_cell.length_b   1.000
_cell.length_c   1.000
_cell.angle_alpha   90.00
_cell.angle_beta   90.00
_cell.angle_gamma   90.00
#
_symmetry.space_group_name_H-M   'P 1'
#
loop_
_entity.id
_entity.type
_entity.pdbx_description
1 polymer ?
#
loop_
_entity_poly.entity_id
_entity_poly.type
_entity_poly.pdbx_seq_one_letter_code
_entity_poly.pdbx_strand_id
1 'polypeptide(L)'
;MISFIWSVADLIRDRFGRGEYADVILPLTVLRRIDCVIRPTQDAVRAKSAELAKMNIDDPEPILRKTAGVAFYNTSRYDFQRLLEDPANIDQNIQHYINDFSPNMQEVIENFELRNTLAKLAKHKLTFQVLQKFSEIDLHPDVVSNHDMGYIFEELLRKFNELLDENPGEHFTPREVIRLMTELMLATDHEELKTPGIIRQVMDPCCGSGGMLTICKERIKRMNPRARVEVYGQEVNPKTYAVTKSDMLIIAPDGKDADRIRFGSTLS
;
A
#
# COMPACT_ATOMS: atom_id res chain seq x y z
N MET A 1 3.84 8.94 -15.13
CA MET A 1 3.75 8.94 -13.65
C MET A 1 4.69 9.94 -12.97
N ILE A 2 5.97 9.99 -13.34
CA ILE A 2 6.90 11.03 -12.83
C ILE A 2 6.35 12.44 -13.07
N SER A 3 5.80 12.70 -14.26
CA SER A 3 5.11 13.97 -14.57
C SER A 3 3.93 14.27 -13.64
N PHE A 4 3.18 13.24 -13.24
CA PHE A 4 2.04 13.36 -12.33
C PHE A 4 2.52 13.77 -10.92
N ILE A 5 3.53 13.08 -10.41
CA ILE A 5 4.15 13.35 -9.10
C ILE A 5 4.59 14.81 -9.00
N TRP A 6 5.31 15.30 -10.01
CA TRP A 6 5.76 16.69 -10.05
C TRP A 6 4.59 17.67 -10.22
N SER A 7 3.53 17.30 -10.93
CA SER A 7 2.34 18.14 -11.02
C SER A 7 1.62 18.32 -9.67
N VAL A 8 1.69 17.32 -8.78
CA VAL A 8 1.18 17.43 -7.40
C VAL A 8 2.16 18.23 -6.55
N ALA A 9 3.47 17.99 -6.69
CA ALA A 9 4.49 18.77 -5.99
C ALA A 9 4.36 20.28 -6.33
N ASP A 10 4.15 20.62 -7.60
CA ASP A 10 3.93 21.99 -8.05
C ASP A 10 2.67 22.63 -7.44
N LEU A 11 1.62 21.84 -7.21
CA LEU A 11 0.39 22.31 -6.57
C LEU A 11 0.61 22.68 -5.10
N ILE A 12 1.48 21.95 -4.39
CA ILE A 12 1.71 22.12 -2.95
C ILE A 12 2.95 22.97 -2.62
N ARG A 13 3.78 23.31 -3.63
CA ARG A 13 5.12 23.88 -3.44
C ARG A 13 5.19 25.17 -2.63
N ASP A 14 4.14 26.01 -2.71
CA ASP A 14 4.09 27.32 -2.05
C ASP A 14 3.54 27.25 -0.63
N ARG A 15 3.13 26.06 -0.17
CA ARG A 15 2.47 25.83 1.12
C ARG A 15 3.15 24.75 1.95
N PHE A 16 3.90 23.86 1.32
CA PHE A 16 4.64 22.77 1.95
C PHE A 16 6.14 22.94 1.70
N GLY A 17 6.96 22.61 2.70
CA GLY A 17 8.41 22.50 2.52
C GLY A 17 8.76 21.31 1.62
N ARG A 18 9.94 21.35 0.97
CA ARG A 18 10.39 20.26 0.08
C ARG A 18 10.41 18.90 0.76
N GLY A 19 10.81 18.86 2.03
CA GLY A 19 10.80 17.63 2.83
C GLY A 19 9.41 17.07 3.12
N GLU A 20 8.37 17.90 3.07
CA GLU A 20 7.00 17.49 3.31
C GLU A 20 6.31 16.96 2.05
N TYR A 21 6.94 17.04 0.87
CA TYR A 21 6.34 16.54 -0.37
C TYR A 21 6.12 15.03 -0.30
N ALA A 22 7.06 14.31 0.31
CA ALA A 22 6.93 12.88 0.56
C ALA A 22 5.71 12.54 1.42
N ASP A 23 5.46 13.36 2.46
CA ASP A 23 4.35 13.18 3.41
C ASP A 23 2.97 13.38 2.75
N VAL A 24 2.92 14.12 1.65
CA VAL A 24 1.70 14.34 0.88
C VAL A 24 1.55 13.27 -0.21
N ILE A 25 2.57 13.13 -1.05
CA ILE A 25 2.47 12.38 -2.29
C ILE A 25 2.46 10.88 -2.03
N LEU A 26 3.31 10.36 -1.14
CA LEU A 26 3.44 8.93 -0.91
C LEU A 26 2.16 8.33 -0.30
N PRO A 27 1.59 8.86 0.81
CA PRO A 27 0.36 8.34 1.39
C PRO A 27 -0.83 8.42 0.43
N LEU A 28 -0.95 9.50 -0.35
CA LEU A 28 -2.06 9.67 -1.29
C LEU A 28 -1.92 8.78 -2.53
N THR A 29 -0.70 8.44 -2.94
CA THR A 29 -0.46 7.45 -4.00
C THR A 29 -0.94 6.08 -3.54
N VAL A 30 -0.62 5.68 -2.30
CA VAL A 30 -1.10 4.42 -1.71
C VAL A 30 -2.61 4.44 -1.53
N LEU A 31 -3.18 5.53 -0.99
CA LEU A 31 -4.63 5.67 -0.83
C LEU A 31 -5.35 5.57 -2.19
N ARG A 32 -4.80 6.17 -3.25
CA ARG A 32 -5.39 6.09 -4.59
C ARG A 32 -5.31 4.67 -5.16
N ARG A 33 -4.18 3.97 -4.98
CA ARG A 33 -4.03 2.55 -5.35
C ARG A 33 -5.08 1.69 -4.66
N ILE A 34 -5.24 1.87 -3.36
CA ILE A 34 -6.25 1.19 -2.55
C ILE A 34 -7.67 1.48 -3.06
N ASP A 35 -8.01 2.75 -3.28
CA ASP A 35 -9.30 3.18 -3.80
C ASP A 35 -9.63 2.51 -5.15
N CYS A 36 -8.66 2.47 -6.08
CA CYS A 36 -8.83 1.78 -7.36
C CYS A 36 -9.17 0.30 -7.17
N VAL A 37 -8.43 -0.40 -6.30
CA VAL A 37 -8.59 -1.85 -6.04
C VAL A 37 -9.99 -2.19 -5.49
N ILE A 38 -10.50 -1.41 -4.54
CA ILE A 38 -11.80 -1.70 -3.92
C ILE A 38 -12.98 -1.08 -4.68
N ARG A 39 -12.72 -0.22 -5.68
CA ARG A 39 -13.76 0.51 -6.38
C ARG A 39 -14.86 -0.40 -6.92
N PRO A 40 -14.56 -1.52 -7.60
CA PRO A 40 -15.60 -2.37 -8.20
C PRO A 40 -16.51 -3.05 -7.16
N THR A 41 -16.05 -3.23 -5.92
CA THR A 41 -16.75 -4.00 -4.87
C THR A 41 -17.28 -3.14 -3.73
N GLN A 42 -16.93 -1.85 -3.64
CA GLN A 42 -17.28 -1.02 -2.49
C GLN A 42 -18.79 -0.95 -2.21
N ASP A 43 -19.63 -0.74 -3.24
CA ASP A 43 -21.08 -0.65 -3.03
C ASP A 43 -21.67 -1.97 -2.51
N ALA A 44 -21.12 -3.12 -2.95
CA ALA A 44 -21.49 -4.44 -2.45
C ALA A 44 -21.02 -4.65 -0.99
N VAL A 45 -19.79 -4.25 -0.67
CA VAL A 45 -19.25 -4.26 0.71
C VAL A 45 -20.11 -3.40 1.64
N ARG A 46 -20.49 -2.19 1.22
CA ARG A 46 -21.34 -1.29 2.01
C ARG A 46 -22.72 -1.90 2.25
N ALA A 47 -23.35 -2.45 1.20
CA ALA A 47 -24.64 -3.13 1.33
C ALA A 47 -24.54 -4.33 2.28
N LYS A 48 -23.47 -5.13 2.17
CA LYS A 48 -23.23 -6.28 3.04
C LYS A 48 -22.96 -5.87 4.48
N SER A 49 -22.19 -4.81 4.71
CA SER A 49 -21.95 -4.26 6.05
C SER A 49 -23.26 -3.84 6.72
N ALA A 50 -24.16 -3.15 5.99
CA ALA A 50 -25.47 -2.77 6.52
C ALA A 50 -26.39 -3.99 6.81
N GLU A 51 -26.29 -5.06 6.02
CA GLU A 51 -26.99 -6.32 6.28
C GLU A 51 -26.47 -7.00 7.57
N LEU A 52 -25.15 -7.14 7.69
CA LEU A 52 -24.51 -7.79 8.84
C LEU A 52 -24.76 -7.02 10.14
N ALA A 53 -24.80 -5.68 10.08
CA ALA A 53 -25.15 -4.84 11.22
C ALA A 53 -26.57 -5.11 11.74
N LYS A 54 -27.55 -5.38 10.85
CA LYS A 54 -28.92 -5.75 11.25
C LYS A 54 -29.00 -7.15 11.85
N MET A 55 -28.07 -8.03 11.48
CA MET A 55 -27.98 -9.41 11.98
C MET A 55 -27.21 -9.53 13.30
N ASN A 56 -26.64 -8.43 13.81
CA ASN A 56 -25.78 -8.42 15.01
C ASN A 56 -24.66 -9.48 14.94
N ILE A 57 -23.97 -9.56 13.79
CA ILE A 57 -22.80 -10.43 13.64
C ILE A 57 -21.63 -9.84 14.43
N ASP A 58 -21.05 -10.63 15.35
CA ASP A 58 -19.97 -10.21 16.24
C ASP A 58 -18.69 -9.79 15.49
N ASP A 59 -18.27 -10.58 14.49
CA ASP A 59 -17.12 -10.30 13.63
C ASP A 59 -17.52 -10.34 12.14
N PRO A 60 -17.81 -9.18 11.52
CA PRO A 60 -18.17 -9.13 10.11
C PRO A 60 -16.93 -9.17 9.19
N GLU A 61 -15.71 -9.05 9.69
CA GLU A 61 -14.51 -8.83 8.86
C GLU A 61 -14.26 -9.93 7.83
N PRO A 62 -14.33 -11.23 8.16
CA PRO A 62 -14.07 -12.29 7.17
C PRO A 62 -15.06 -12.24 6.00
N ILE A 63 -16.32 -11.87 6.28
CA ILE A 63 -17.38 -11.76 5.26
C ILE A 63 -17.14 -10.52 4.39
N LEU A 64 -16.77 -9.40 4.99
CA LEU A 64 -16.50 -8.15 4.27
C LEU A 64 -15.25 -8.25 3.39
N ARG A 65 -14.15 -8.83 3.89
CA ARG A 65 -12.94 -9.10 3.09
C ARG A 65 -13.24 -10.04 1.92
N LYS A 66 -14.01 -11.11 2.16
CA LYS A 66 -14.48 -12.00 1.08
C LYS A 66 -15.33 -11.27 0.05
N THR A 67 -16.18 -10.33 0.48
CA THR A 67 -17.01 -9.50 -0.41
C THR A 67 -16.18 -8.50 -1.21
N ALA A 68 -15.14 -7.93 -0.59
CA ALA A 68 -14.22 -7.00 -1.24
C ALA A 68 -13.32 -7.69 -2.28
N GLY A 69 -13.03 -8.99 -2.11
CA GLY A 69 -12.14 -9.76 -2.97
C GLY A 69 -10.66 -9.60 -2.65
N VAL A 70 -10.33 -8.84 -1.61
CA VAL A 70 -8.97 -8.55 -1.12
C VAL A 70 -8.93 -8.59 0.41
N ALA A 71 -7.74 -8.49 1.00
CA ALA A 71 -7.55 -8.68 2.44
C ALA A 71 -8.03 -7.51 3.32
N PHE A 72 -8.66 -6.50 2.74
CA PHE A 72 -9.12 -5.31 3.42
C PHE A 72 -10.44 -4.84 2.79
N TYR A 73 -11.12 -3.89 3.42
CA TYR A 73 -12.37 -3.35 2.89
C TYR A 73 -12.57 -1.89 3.32
N ASN A 74 -13.54 -1.21 2.70
CA ASN A 74 -14.01 0.10 3.13
C ASN A 74 -15.53 0.11 3.08
N THR A 75 -16.18 0.56 4.15
CA THR A 75 -17.65 0.60 4.27
C THR A 75 -18.23 1.99 3.97
N SER A 76 -17.40 2.96 3.61
CA SER A 76 -17.82 4.33 3.37
C SER A 76 -18.77 4.43 2.20
N ARG A 77 -19.61 5.47 2.26
CA ARG A 77 -20.36 5.93 1.09
C ARG A 77 -19.48 6.68 0.10
N TYR A 78 -18.33 7.16 0.54
CA TYR A 78 -17.42 7.97 -0.26
C TYR A 78 -16.40 7.10 -1.00
N ASP A 79 -15.95 7.65 -2.11
CA ASP A 79 -14.84 7.22 -2.94
C ASP A 79 -14.29 8.49 -3.60
N PHE A 80 -13.17 8.39 -4.33
CA PHE A 80 -12.57 9.59 -4.92
C PHE A 80 -13.52 10.38 -5.83
N GLN A 81 -14.43 9.73 -6.56
CA GLN A 81 -15.39 10.43 -7.40
C GLN A 81 -16.44 11.14 -6.55
N ARG A 82 -17.09 10.43 -5.62
CA ARG A 82 -18.14 11.00 -4.74
C ARG A 82 -17.59 12.08 -3.80
N LEU A 83 -16.31 12.04 -3.45
CA LEU A 83 -15.65 13.10 -2.68
C LEU A 83 -15.61 14.43 -3.43
N LEU A 84 -15.40 14.39 -4.75
CA LEU A 84 -15.28 15.57 -5.60
C LEU A 84 -16.64 16.19 -5.95
N GLU A 85 -17.74 15.45 -5.78
CA GLU A 85 -19.11 15.92 -6.00
C GLU A 85 -19.59 16.93 -4.95
N ASP A 86 -18.94 16.98 -3.78
CA ASP A 86 -19.22 17.94 -2.70
C ASP A 86 -17.94 18.67 -2.23
N PRO A 87 -17.42 19.62 -3.03
CA PRO A 87 -16.19 20.35 -2.71
C PRO A 87 -16.29 21.16 -1.41
N ALA A 88 -17.50 21.57 -1.02
CA ALA A 88 -17.73 22.40 0.15
C ALA A 88 -17.45 21.64 1.46
N ASN A 89 -17.71 20.34 1.50
CA ASN A 89 -17.48 19.49 2.67
C ASN A 89 -16.35 18.47 2.47
N ILE A 90 -15.49 18.67 1.46
CA ILE A 90 -14.50 17.65 1.08
C ILE A 90 -13.57 17.26 2.22
N ASP A 91 -13.15 18.22 3.06
CA ASP A 91 -12.27 17.99 4.20
C ASP A 91 -12.92 17.06 5.25
N GLN A 92 -14.22 17.17 5.45
CA GLN A 92 -14.97 16.27 6.33
C GLN A 92 -15.22 14.92 5.65
N ASN A 93 -15.60 14.94 4.37
CA ASN A 93 -15.94 13.75 3.60
C ASN A 93 -14.73 12.81 3.45
N ILE A 94 -13.52 13.33 3.22
CA ILE A 94 -12.30 12.51 3.14
C ILE A 94 -11.96 11.87 4.49
N GLN A 95 -12.25 12.54 5.61
CA GLN A 95 -12.05 11.96 6.94
C GLN A 95 -13.02 10.79 7.17
N HIS A 96 -14.28 10.92 6.75
CA HIS A 96 -15.23 9.79 6.78
C HIS A 96 -14.73 8.63 5.90
N TYR A 97 -14.26 8.93 4.68
CA TYR A 97 -13.73 7.91 3.79
C TYR A 97 -12.60 7.09 4.42
N ILE A 98 -11.60 7.76 5.01
CA ILE A 98 -10.45 7.07 5.60
C ILE A 98 -10.80 6.37 6.92
N ASN A 99 -11.80 6.83 7.68
CA ASN A 99 -12.21 6.23 8.94
C ASN A 99 -12.96 4.89 8.76
N ASP A 100 -13.58 4.70 7.60
CA ASP A 100 -14.41 3.52 7.30
C ASP A 100 -13.62 2.34 6.69
N PHE A 101 -12.29 2.43 6.63
CA PHE A 101 -11.42 1.31 6.26
C PHE A 101 -11.30 0.27 7.38
N SER A 102 -11.07 -0.98 7.00
CA SER A 102 -10.82 -2.11 7.92
C SER A 102 -9.61 -1.88 8.86
N PRO A 103 -9.55 -2.54 10.04
CA PRO A 103 -8.52 -2.27 11.04
C PRO A 103 -7.07 -2.39 10.53
N ASN A 104 -6.78 -3.40 9.72
CA ASN A 104 -5.47 -3.58 9.09
C ASN A 104 -5.08 -2.45 8.13
N MET A 105 -6.06 -1.75 7.55
CA MET A 105 -5.83 -0.59 6.70
C MET A 105 -5.79 0.70 7.52
N GLN A 106 -6.46 0.78 8.67
CA GLN A 106 -6.23 1.88 9.63
C GLN A 106 -4.77 1.91 10.08
N GLU A 107 -4.16 0.75 10.34
CA GLU A 107 -2.72 0.64 10.66
C GLU A 107 -1.84 1.28 9.57
N VAL A 108 -2.14 1.02 8.29
CA VAL A 108 -1.43 1.64 7.16
C VAL A 108 -1.61 3.16 7.17
N ILE A 109 -2.84 3.63 7.36
CA ILE A 109 -3.18 5.07 7.36
C ILE A 109 -2.50 5.80 8.53
N GLU A 110 -2.42 5.17 9.69
CA GLU A 110 -1.76 5.69 10.90
C GLU A 110 -0.25 5.81 10.71
N ASN A 111 0.41 4.77 10.19
CA ASN A 111 1.85 4.78 9.95
C ASN A 111 2.29 5.78 8.86
N PHE A 112 1.39 6.13 7.94
CA PHE A 112 1.61 7.23 7.00
C PHE A 112 1.36 8.63 7.60
N GLU A 113 0.80 8.72 8.81
CA GLU A 113 0.28 9.95 9.39
C GLU A 113 -0.69 10.70 8.46
N LEU A 114 -1.47 9.97 7.65
CA LEU A 114 -2.28 10.57 6.58
C LEU A 114 -3.30 11.61 7.11
N ARG A 115 -3.80 11.44 8.33
CA ARG A 115 -4.69 12.40 8.98
C ARG A 115 -4.01 13.76 9.20
N ASN A 116 -2.72 13.77 9.58
CA ASN A 116 -1.93 14.99 9.71
C ASN A 116 -1.76 15.67 8.36
N THR A 117 -1.42 14.89 7.32
CA THR A 117 -1.31 15.37 5.95
C THR A 117 -2.61 16.02 5.46
N LEU A 118 -3.75 15.35 5.66
CA LEU A 118 -5.06 15.88 5.26
C LEU A 118 -5.45 17.15 6.03
N ALA A 119 -5.13 17.23 7.33
CA ALA A 119 -5.35 18.43 8.12
C ALA A 119 -4.52 19.62 7.61
N LYS A 120 -3.26 19.39 7.21
CA LYS A 120 -2.41 20.42 6.58
C LYS A 120 -2.99 20.86 5.23
N LEU A 121 -3.42 19.91 4.38
CA LEU A 121 -4.06 20.23 3.10
C LEU A 121 -5.32 21.07 3.27
N ALA A 122 -6.18 20.72 4.24
CA ALA A 122 -7.39 21.45 4.58
C ALA A 122 -7.07 22.89 5.03
N LYS A 123 -6.09 23.05 5.93
CA LYS A 123 -5.61 24.38 6.37
C LYS A 123 -5.18 25.27 5.21
N HIS A 124 -4.61 24.69 4.16
CA HIS A 124 -4.17 25.40 2.97
C HIS A 124 -5.22 25.45 1.84
N LYS A 125 -6.43 24.89 2.05
CA LYS A 125 -7.51 24.78 1.05
C LYS A 125 -7.08 24.05 -0.23
N LEU A 126 -6.22 23.04 -0.09
CA LEU A 126 -5.65 22.27 -1.21
C LEU A 126 -6.29 20.88 -1.37
N THR A 127 -7.09 20.41 -0.41
CA THR A 127 -7.64 19.05 -0.39
C THR A 127 -8.36 18.69 -1.70
N PHE A 128 -9.27 19.54 -2.18
CA PHE A 128 -9.97 19.32 -3.45
C PHE A 128 -9.01 19.18 -4.63
N GLN A 129 -8.09 20.13 -4.80
CA GLN A 129 -7.19 20.16 -5.95
C GLN A 129 -6.25 18.95 -5.96
N VAL A 130 -5.78 18.53 -4.79
CA VAL A 130 -4.92 17.36 -4.64
C VAL A 130 -5.70 16.08 -4.91
N LEU A 131 -6.88 15.88 -4.30
CA LEU A 131 -7.70 14.69 -4.53
C LEU A 131 -8.19 14.61 -5.98
N GLN A 132 -8.51 15.74 -6.60
CA GLN A 132 -8.86 15.82 -8.02
C GLN A 132 -7.73 15.29 -8.88
N LYS A 133 -6.49 15.77 -8.69
CA LYS A 133 -5.33 15.23 -9.42
C LYS A 133 -5.20 13.72 -9.24
N PHE A 134 -5.25 13.22 -8.00
CA PHE A 134 -5.15 11.77 -7.78
C PHE A 134 -6.31 10.97 -8.38
N SER A 135 -7.50 11.55 -8.52
CA SER A 135 -8.64 10.88 -9.17
C SER A 135 -8.43 10.65 -10.68
N GLU A 136 -7.57 11.44 -11.33
CA GLU A 136 -7.30 11.36 -12.78
C GLU A 136 -6.40 10.17 -13.15
N ILE A 137 -5.72 9.56 -12.18
CA ILE A 137 -4.83 8.42 -12.43
C ILE A 137 -5.52 7.11 -12.06
N ASP A 138 -5.47 6.14 -12.96
CA ASP A 138 -5.87 4.77 -12.68
C ASP A 138 -4.65 3.99 -12.19
N LEU A 139 -4.68 3.65 -10.91
CA LEU A 139 -3.70 2.79 -10.27
C LEU A 139 -4.36 1.45 -9.93
N HIS A 140 -5.23 0.87 -10.75
CA HIS A 140 -5.68 -0.51 -10.56
C HIS A 140 -4.59 -1.51 -10.99
N PRO A 141 -4.46 -2.71 -10.37
CA PRO A 141 -3.50 -3.75 -10.79
C PRO A 141 -3.56 -4.13 -12.28
N ASP A 142 -4.72 -3.94 -12.92
CA ASP A 142 -4.92 -4.21 -14.35
C ASP A 142 -4.29 -3.14 -15.26
N VAL A 143 -4.08 -1.93 -14.76
CA VAL A 143 -3.48 -0.80 -15.51
C VAL A 143 -2.02 -0.60 -15.11
N VAL A 144 -1.74 -0.64 -13.80
CA VAL A 144 -0.39 -0.58 -13.25
C VAL A 144 -0.17 -1.84 -12.42
N SER A 145 0.66 -2.74 -12.93
CA SER A 145 0.93 -4.00 -12.25
C SER A 145 1.54 -3.77 -10.86
N ASN A 146 1.46 -4.75 -9.96
CA ASN A 146 2.14 -4.63 -8.65
C ASN A 146 3.66 -4.49 -8.81
N HIS A 147 4.22 -5.09 -9.87
CA HIS A 147 5.62 -4.92 -10.23
C HIS A 147 5.96 -3.45 -10.57
N ASP A 148 5.15 -2.83 -11.43
CA ASP A 148 5.34 -1.43 -11.83
C ASP A 148 5.09 -0.49 -10.65
N MET A 149 4.05 -0.74 -9.84
CA MET A 149 3.79 0.02 -8.61
C MET A 149 4.98 -0.02 -7.66
N GLY A 150 5.63 -1.16 -7.55
CA GLY A 150 6.90 -1.31 -6.85
C GLY A 150 7.96 -0.31 -7.33
N TYR A 151 8.27 -0.31 -8.64
CA TYR A 151 9.21 0.66 -9.21
C TYR A 151 8.78 2.13 -8.97
N ILE A 152 7.48 2.41 -9.02
CA ILE A 152 6.94 3.75 -8.75
C ILE A 152 7.22 4.20 -7.33
N PHE A 153 6.98 3.34 -6.33
CA PHE A 153 7.25 3.66 -4.92
C PHE A 153 8.74 3.84 -4.66
N GLU A 154 9.56 3.00 -5.26
CA GLU A 154 11.02 3.06 -5.16
C GLU A 154 11.56 4.37 -5.75
N GLU A 155 11.06 4.75 -6.94
CA GLU A 155 11.42 6.02 -7.58
C GLU A 155 10.92 7.24 -6.82
N LEU A 156 9.73 7.16 -6.19
CA LEU A 156 9.21 8.20 -5.30
C LEU A 156 10.13 8.42 -4.11
N LEU A 157 10.45 7.34 -3.39
CA LEU A 157 11.34 7.37 -2.23
C LEU A 157 12.73 7.90 -2.61
N ARG A 158 13.31 7.41 -3.71
CA ARG A 158 14.60 7.88 -4.23
C ARG A 158 14.59 9.38 -4.48
N LYS A 159 13.57 9.90 -5.17
CA LYS A 159 13.45 11.34 -5.48
C LYS A 159 13.28 12.20 -4.23
N PHE A 160 12.54 11.73 -3.24
CA PHE A 160 12.36 12.49 -1.99
C PHE A 160 13.64 12.52 -1.16
N ASN A 161 14.40 11.42 -1.12
CA ASN A 161 15.70 11.40 -0.47
C ASN A 161 16.70 12.34 -1.18
N GLU A 162 16.72 12.33 -2.52
CA GLU A 162 17.52 13.28 -3.32
C GLU A 162 17.15 14.75 -3.07
N LEU A 163 15.88 15.04 -2.78
CA LEU A 163 15.41 16.40 -2.48
C LEU A 163 15.79 16.88 -1.08
N LEU A 164 16.08 15.96 -0.16
CA LEU A 164 16.36 16.22 1.25
C LEU A 164 17.88 16.30 1.55
N ASP A 165 18.74 16.01 0.57
CA ASP A 165 20.18 15.83 0.76
C ASP A 165 20.51 14.81 1.89
N GLU A 166 19.57 13.91 2.20
CA GLU A 166 19.76 12.84 3.17
C GLU A 166 20.55 11.68 2.55
N ASN A 167 21.32 10.98 3.40
CA ASN A 167 22.33 9.98 3.00
C ASN A 167 21.85 9.05 1.86
N PRO A 168 22.50 9.08 0.67
CA PRO A 168 22.10 8.25 -0.48
C PRO A 168 22.38 6.74 -0.29
N GLY A 169 22.93 6.34 0.85
CA GLY A 169 23.37 4.96 1.14
C GLY A 169 22.31 4.08 1.80
N GLU A 170 21.23 4.65 2.34
CA GLU A 170 20.12 3.88 2.87
C GLU A 170 18.95 3.87 1.86
N HIS A 171 18.25 2.72 1.78
CA HIS A 171 16.79 2.63 1.53
C HIS A 171 16.24 2.09 0.21
N PHE A 172 17.03 1.60 -0.76
CA PHE A 172 16.44 0.68 -1.76
C PHE A 172 17.47 -0.23 -2.44
N THR A 173 17.13 -1.51 -2.59
CA THR A 173 17.91 -2.48 -3.38
C THR A 173 17.31 -2.59 -4.78
N PRO A 174 18.01 -2.19 -5.86
CA PRO A 174 17.48 -2.28 -7.22
C PRO A 174 16.91 -3.66 -7.52
N ARG A 175 15.80 -3.73 -8.25
CA ARG A 175 15.08 -5.00 -8.50
C ARG A 175 15.94 -6.06 -9.19
N GLU A 176 16.87 -5.63 -10.03
CA GLU A 176 17.84 -6.49 -10.70
C GLU A 176 18.80 -7.14 -9.72
N VAL A 177 19.23 -6.39 -8.70
CA VAL A 177 20.06 -6.89 -7.59
C VAL A 177 19.27 -7.87 -6.73
N ILE A 178 18.00 -7.53 -6.41
CA ILE A 178 17.10 -8.43 -5.68
C ILE A 178 16.91 -9.77 -6.41
N ARG A 179 16.68 -9.73 -7.73
CA ARG A 179 16.55 -10.93 -8.56
C ARG A 179 17.82 -11.76 -8.50
N LEU A 180 18.98 -11.15 -8.67
CA LEU A 180 20.26 -11.85 -8.59
C LEU A 180 20.46 -12.51 -7.21
N MET A 181 20.22 -11.78 -6.13
CA MET A 181 20.33 -12.31 -4.76
C MET A 181 19.37 -13.48 -4.54
N THR A 182 18.14 -13.37 -5.06
CA THR A 182 17.14 -14.44 -5.01
C THR A 182 17.59 -15.69 -5.77
N GLU A 183 18.11 -15.54 -7.00
CA GLU A 183 18.62 -16.69 -7.78
C GLU A 183 19.77 -17.39 -7.06
N LEU A 184 20.72 -16.61 -6.51
CA LEU A 184 21.87 -17.15 -5.78
C LEU A 184 21.43 -17.91 -4.52
N MET A 185 20.48 -17.36 -3.77
CA MET A 185 19.93 -17.98 -2.57
C MET A 185 19.20 -19.30 -2.86
N LEU A 186 18.48 -19.39 -3.98
CA LEU A 186 17.70 -20.58 -4.34
C LEU A 186 18.49 -21.64 -5.12
N ALA A 187 19.73 -21.33 -5.53
CA ALA A 187 20.52 -22.15 -6.45
C ALA A 187 20.79 -23.58 -5.93
N THR A 188 20.94 -23.77 -4.62
CA THR A 188 21.22 -25.09 -4.02
C THR A 188 19.97 -25.91 -3.75
N ASP A 189 18.80 -25.29 -3.75
CA ASP A 189 17.56 -25.87 -3.22
C ASP A 189 16.60 -26.29 -4.35
N HIS A 190 17.06 -26.28 -5.61
CA HIS A 190 16.23 -26.48 -6.79
C HIS A 190 15.38 -27.75 -6.76
N GLU A 191 15.94 -28.89 -6.34
CA GLU A 191 15.19 -30.15 -6.31
C GLU A 191 14.17 -30.18 -5.17
N GLU A 192 14.53 -29.69 -3.99
CA GLU A 192 13.60 -29.62 -2.86
C GLU A 192 12.43 -28.66 -3.17
N LEU A 193 12.72 -27.51 -3.81
CA LEU A 193 11.72 -26.54 -4.25
C LEU A 193 10.72 -27.08 -5.27
N LYS A 194 11.04 -28.16 -6.00
CA LYS A 194 10.12 -28.82 -6.92
C LYS A 194 9.13 -29.76 -6.22
N THR A 195 9.33 -30.07 -4.93
CA THR A 195 8.45 -30.95 -4.16
C THR A 195 7.03 -30.38 -4.13
N PRO A 196 6.00 -31.11 -4.60
CA PRO A 196 4.63 -30.62 -4.58
C PRO A 196 4.14 -30.32 -3.16
N GLY A 197 3.54 -29.14 -2.97
CA GLY A 197 2.96 -28.75 -1.67
C GLY A 197 3.99 -28.35 -0.61
N ILE A 198 5.28 -28.20 -0.97
CA ILE A 198 6.30 -27.73 -0.04
C ILE A 198 5.92 -26.38 0.57
N ILE A 199 6.20 -26.24 1.87
CA ILE A 199 6.06 -24.98 2.59
C ILE A 199 7.45 -24.35 2.68
N ARG A 200 7.59 -23.12 2.20
CA ARG A 200 8.81 -22.32 2.30
C ARG A 200 8.53 -21.02 3.03
N GLN A 201 9.42 -20.69 3.95
CA GLN A 201 9.38 -19.44 4.70
C GLN A 201 10.53 -18.56 4.21
N VAL A 202 10.20 -17.35 3.80
CA VAL A 202 11.17 -16.34 3.34
C VAL A 202 11.14 -15.20 4.34
N MET A 203 12.30 -14.82 4.86
CA MET A 203 12.41 -13.77 5.85
C MET A 203 13.36 -12.67 5.37
N ASP A 204 12.95 -11.42 5.55
CA ASP A 204 13.80 -10.24 5.39
C ASP A 204 13.64 -9.38 6.65
N PRO A 205 14.65 -9.31 7.53
CA PRO A 205 14.54 -8.57 8.77
C PRO A 205 14.48 -7.04 8.53
N CYS A 206 15.00 -6.53 7.41
CA CYS A 206 15.02 -5.09 7.12
C CYS A 206 14.36 -4.85 5.76
N CYS A 207 13.09 -5.22 5.67
CA CYS A 207 12.44 -5.48 4.39
C CYS A 207 12.16 -4.23 3.54
N GLY A 208 12.27 -3.01 4.08
CA GLY A 208 12.03 -1.78 3.33
C GLY A 208 10.62 -1.75 2.76
N SER A 209 10.53 -1.59 1.44
CA SER A 209 9.29 -1.66 0.64
C SER A 209 8.83 -3.10 0.30
N GLY A 210 9.49 -4.13 0.84
CA GLY A 210 9.12 -5.54 0.67
C GLY A 210 9.54 -6.14 -0.67
N GLY A 211 10.37 -5.45 -1.45
CA GLY A 211 10.81 -5.90 -2.78
C GLY A 211 11.47 -7.27 -2.77
N MET A 212 12.35 -7.54 -1.79
CA MET A 212 13.04 -8.83 -1.64
C MET A 212 12.05 -9.97 -1.39
N LEU A 213 11.10 -9.76 -0.47
CA LEU A 213 10.07 -10.73 -0.10
C LEU A 213 9.16 -11.09 -1.28
N THR A 214 8.65 -10.06 -1.97
CA THR A 214 7.72 -10.23 -3.09
C THR A 214 8.39 -10.91 -4.28
N ILE A 215 9.60 -10.49 -4.66
CA ILE A 215 10.35 -11.08 -5.78
C ILE A 215 10.75 -12.53 -5.46
N CYS A 216 11.22 -12.81 -4.24
CA CYS A 216 11.57 -14.18 -3.84
C CYS A 216 10.34 -15.09 -3.86
N LYS A 217 9.21 -14.64 -3.30
CA LYS A 217 7.95 -15.37 -3.34
C LYS A 217 7.48 -15.66 -4.76
N GLU A 218 7.51 -14.65 -5.63
CA GLU A 218 7.14 -14.79 -7.03
C GLU A 218 8.06 -15.80 -7.74
N ARG A 219 9.37 -15.73 -7.50
CA ARG A 219 10.35 -16.63 -8.10
C ARG A 219 10.10 -18.09 -7.71
N ILE A 220 9.87 -18.37 -6.42
CA ILE A 220 9.55 -19.71 -5.94
C ILE A 220 8.24 -20.20 -6.55
N LYS A 221 7.21 -19.33 -6.63
CA LYS A 221 5.92 -19.67 -7.25
C LYS A 221 6.02 -19.95 -8.75
N ARG A 222 6.91 -19.26 -9.48
CA ARG A 222 7.19 -19.55 -10.90
C ARG A 222 7.88 -20.90 -11.08
N MET A 223 8.74 -21.32 -10.14
CA MET A 223 9.36 -22.65 -10.15
C MET A 223 8.37 -23.76 -9.79
N ASN A 224 7.54 -23.51 -8.77
CA ASN A 224 6.59 -24.46 -8.24
C ASN A 224 5.28 -23.73 -7.87
N PRO A 225 4.28 -23.69 -8.78
CA PRO A 225 3.00 -23.04 -8.52
C PRO A 225 2.26 -23.63 -7.30
N ARG A 226 2.54 -24.89 -6.95
CA ARG A 226 1.94 -25.60 -5.82
C ARG A 226 2.67 -25.38 -4.49
N ALA A 227 3.82 -24.71 -4.47
CA ALA A 227 4.51 -24.37 -3.23
C ALA A 227 3.67 -23.38 -2.42
N ARG A 228 3.60 -23.55 -1.10
CA ARG A 228 3.10 -22.53 -0.18
C ARG A 228 4.29 -21.71 0.28
N VAL A 229 4.30 -20.44 -0.05
CA VAL A 229 5.38 -19.52 0.34
C VAL A 229 4.82 -18.51 1.32
N GLU A 230 5.45 -18.41 2.48
CA GLU A 230 5.09 -17.50 3.55
C GLU A 230 6.22 -16.48 3.70
N VAL A 231 5.88 -15.19 3.67
CA VAL A 231 6.87 -14.12 3.82
C VAL A 231 6.80 -13.53 5.22
N TYR A 232 7.96 -13.20 5.77
CA TYR A 232 8.14 -12.59 7.08
C TYR A 232 9.04 -11.37 6.91
N GLY A 233 8.56 -10.22 7.36
CA GLY A 233 9.26 -8.96 7.18
C GLY A 233 9.28 -8.15 8.46
N GLN A 234 10.33 -7.37 8.65
CA GLN A 234 10.34 -6.33 9.67
C GLN A 234 10.88 -5.02 9.09
N GLU A 235 10.33 -3.89 9.55
CA GLU A 235 10.71 -2.56 9.07
C GLU A 235 10.54 -1.53 10.20
N VAL A 236 11.53 -0.66 10.34
CA VAL A 236 11.60 0.34 11.41
C VAL A 236 11.04 1.69 10.99
N ASN A 237 11.07 2.02 9.69
CA ASN A 237 10.52 3.25 9.16
C ASN A 237 9.01 3.06 8.89
N PRO A 238 8.15 3.91 9.49
CA PRO A 238 6.70 3.70 9.43
C PRO A 238 6.13 3.85 8.02
N LYS A 239 6.71 4.72 7.18
CA LYS A 239 6.24 4.93 5.81
C LYS A 239 6.57 3.76 4.90
N THR A 240 7.80 3.24 4.96
CA THR A 240 8.18 2.06 4.18
C THR A 240 7.44 0.82 4.67
N TYR A 241 7.23 0.68 5.99
CA TYR A 241 6.35 -0.34 6.56
C TYR A 241 4.94 -0.26 5.96
N ALA A 242 4.32 0.92 5.96
CA ALA A 242 2.98 1.12 5.44
C ALA A 242 2.88 0.83 3.93
N VAL A 243 3.90 1.18 3.13
CA VAL A 243 4.01 0.79 1.72
C VAL A 243 3.98 -0.74 1.60
N THR A 244 4.88 -1.44 2.28
CA THR A 244 4.99 -2.92 2.21
C THR A 244 3.71 -3.60 2.68
N LYS A 245 3.14 -3.16 3.80
CA LYS A 245 1.90 -3.69 4.35
C LYS A 245 0.75 -3.54 3.36
N SER A 246 0.61 -2.36 2.75
CA SER A 246 -0.44 -2.09 1.76
C SER A 246 -0.31 -2.97 0.51
N ASP A 247 0.91 -3.17 0.00
CA ASP A 247 1.15 -4.03 -1.16
C ASP A 247 0.81 -5.50 -0.83
N MET A 248 1.25 -5.98 0.34
CA MET A 248 0.93 -7.34 0.82
C MET A 248 -0.60 -7.57 0.95
N LEU A 249 -1.35 -6.57 1.39
CA LEU A 249 -2.81 -6.62 1.49
C LEU A 249 -3.51 -6.72 0.13
N ILE A 250 -2.88 -6.18 -0.92
CA ILE A 250 -3.40 -6.25 -2.30
C ILE A 250 -3.06 -7.60 -2.93
N ILE A 251 -1.83 -8.11 -2.77
CA ILE A 251 -1.36 -9.31 -3.48
C ILE A 251 -1.74 -10.63 -2.80
N ALA A 252 -2.05 -10.62 -1.50
CA ALA A 252 -2.42 -11.81 -0.74
C ALA A 252 -3.85 -11.65 -0.17
N PRO A 253 -4.89 -12.15 -0.86
CA PRO A 253 -6.28 -11.94 -0.46
C PRO A 253 -6.66 -12.48 0.92
N ASP A 254 -5.89 -13.42 1.48
CA ASP A 254 -6.10 -13.93 2.83
C ASP A 254 -5.48 -13.06 3.93
N GLY A 255 -4.70 -12.04 3.56
CA GLY A 255 -4.06 -11.08 4.46
C GLY A 255 -2.88 -11.63 5.26
N LYS A 256 -2.58 -12.93 5.18
CA LYS A 256 -1.64 -13.58 6.10
C LYS A 256 -0.21 -13.07 5.95
N ASP A 257 0.19 -12.71 4.75
CA ASP A 257 1.52 -12.17 4.52
C ASP A 257 1.64 -10.73 5.05
N ALA A 258 0.59 -9.93 4.91
CA ALA A 258 0.54 -8.61 5.54
C ALA A 258 0.61 -8.73 7.07
N ASP A 259 -0.07 -9.72 7.66
CA ASP A 259 -0.03 -10.00 9.10
C ASP A 259 1.33 -10.47 9.60
N ARG A 260 2.27 -10.82 8.72
CA ARG A 260 3.65 -11.23 9.03
C ARG A 260 4.69 -10.14 8.78
N ILE A 261 4.27 -8.98 8.29
CA ILE A 261 5.12 -7.79 8.27
C ILE A 261 4.96 -7.10 9.63
N ARG A 262 6.08 -6.85 10.30
CA ARG A 262 6.13 -6.24 11.64
C ARG A 262 6.76 -4.85 11.56
N PHE A 263 6.12 -3.90 12.22
CA PHE A 263 6.70 -2.59 12.47
C PHE A 263 7.57 -2.64 13.73
N GLY A 264 8.79 -2.12 13.64
CA GLY A 264 9.70 -1.97 14.78
C GLY A 264 11.15 -2.28 14.43
N SER A 265 12.05 -1.98 15.37
CA SER A 265 13.48 -2.26 15.23
C SER A 265 13.76 -3.77 15.33
N THR A 266 14.65 -4.25 14.46
CA THR A 266 15.11 -5.64 14.43
C THR A 266 16.03 -6.02 15.57
N LEU A 267 16.57 -5.03 16.28
CA LEU A 267 17.61 -5.19 17.30
C LEU A 267 17.09 -5.01 18.74
N SER A 268 15.81 -4.63 18.93
CA SER A 268 15.25 -4.21 20.22
C SER A 268 13.93 -4.86 20.54
#